data_AF-A0A4S2AEZ3-F1
#
_entry.id   AF-A0A4S2AEZ3-F1
#
_cell.length_a   1.000
_cell.length_b   1.000
_cell.length_c   1.000
_cell.angle_alpha   90.00
_cell.angle_beta   90.00
_cell.angle_gamma   90.00
#
_symmetry.space_group_name_H-M   'P 1'
#
loop_
_entity.id
_entity.type
_entity.pdbx_description
1 polymer ?
#
loop_
_entity_poly.entity_id
_entity_poly.type
_entity_poly.pdbx_seq_one_letter_code
_entity_poly.pdbx_strand_id
1 'polypeptide(L)'
;MPTPTKPVKVLAMEKRSHRTKKELAQRKSAEESLLTGKILKEKKEVRENPVAHKEFKRLKTLLKAIEKDDDLYGETINRYCLLVAECEDFQQKRERIYQQLCSFQEEMSTLVANEEMTWKEAYYLEDSMQRNILAIDRQVQTKRKMLLDMEKENIMTIASSLRSIPKKVEKKSNPLREALGG
;
A
#
# COMPACT_ATOMS: atom_id res chain seq x y z
N MET A 1 -16.72 -15.05 12.22
CA MET A 1 -17.23 -13.68 12.44
C MET A 1 -18.33 -13.39 11.43
N PRO A 2 -19.48 -12.82 11.83
CA PRO A 2 -20.50 -12.39 10.87
C PRO A 2 -19.91 -11.35 9.93
N THR A 3 -20.24 -11.44 8.64
CA THR A 3 -19.76 -10.49 7.63
C THR A 3 -20.29 -9.08 7.93
N PRO A 4 -19.46 -8.03 7.79
CA PRO A 4 -19.92 -6.67 7.95
C PRO A 4 -21.10 -6.40 7.01
N THR A 5 -22.11 -5.75 7.55
CA THR A 5 -23.30 -5.41 6.77
C THR A 5 -22.94 -4.37 5.70
N LYS A 6 -23.61 -4.42 4.54
CA LYS A 6 -23.29 -3.55 3.40
C LYS A 6 -23.50 -2.05 3.73
N PRO A 7 -22.64 -1.14 3.21
CA PRO A 7 -22.81 0.31 3.36
C PRO A 7 -24.13 0.83 2.79
N VAL A 8 -24.61 1.97 3.27
CA VAL A 8 -25.88 2.57 2.80
C VAL A 8 -25.83 2.90 1.30
N LYS A 9 -24.70 3.44 0.80
CA LYS A 9 -24.51 3.74 -0.64
C LYS A 9 -24.70 2.48 -1.50
N VAL A 10 -24.24 1.33 -1.00
CA VAL A 10 -24.37 0.02 -1.69
C VAL A 10 -25.81 -0.47 -1.69
N LEU A 11 -26.50 -0.39 -0.55
CA LEU A 11 -27.91 -0.80 -0.44
C LEU A 11 -28.83 0.06 -1.32
N ALA A 12 -28.54 1.36 -1.43
CA ALA A 12 -29.25 2.27 -2.31
C ALA A 12 -29.04 1.91 -3.80
N MET A 13 -27.81 1.55 -4.18
CA MET A 13 -27.46 1.13 -5.54
C MET A 13 -28.15 -0.20 -5.93
N GLU A 14 -28.21 -1.17 -5.02
CA GLU A 14 -28.83 -2.49 -5.28
C GLU A 14 -30.36 -2.45 -5.36
N LYS A 15 -31.02 -1.38 -4.85
CA LYS A 15 -32.49 -1.28 -4.66
C LYS A 15 -33.09 -2.50 -3.94
N ARG A 16 -32.28 -3.27 -3.23
CA ARG A 16 -32.64 -4.49 -2.49
C ARG A 16 -32.26 -4.30 -1.04
N SER A 17 -33.22 -3.85 -0.25
CA SER A 17 -33.07 -3.81 1.19
C SER A 17 -34.41 -4.17 1.83
N HIS A 18 -34.40 -5.12 2.76
CA HIS A 18 -35.53 -5.37 3.66
C HIS A 18 -35.62 -4.32 4.78
N ARG A 19 -34.67 -3.37 4.80
CA ARG A 19 -34.58 -2.34 5.83
C ARG A 19 -35.57 -1.23 5.57
N THR A 20 -36.15 -0.73 6.66
CA THR A 20 -37.02 0.44 6.60
C THR A 20 -36.23 1.71 6.27
N LYS A 21 -36.93 2.78 5.82
CA LYS A 21 -36.32 4.11 5.62
C LYS A 21 -35.64 4.62 6.90
N LYS A 22 -36.23 4.34 8.06
CA LYS A 22 -35.69 4.72 9.38
C LYS A 22 -34.37 3.99 9.67
N GLU A 23 -34.29 2.69 9.41
CA GLU A 23 -33.06 1.91 9.59
C GLU A 23 -31.93 2.36 8.64
N LEU A 24 -32.25 2.71 7.40
CA LEU A 24 -31.26 3.26 6.46
C LEU A 24 -30.74 4.62 6.92
N ALA A 25 -31.61 5.48 7.45
CA ALA A 25 -31.21 6.78 7.99
C ALA A 25 -30.34 6.63 9.25
N GLN A 26 -30.74 5.76 10.19
CA GLN A 26 -29.95 5.44 11.38
C GLN A 26 -28.56 4.92 11.00
N ARG A 27 -28.49 4.05 9.99
CA ARG A 27 -27.21 3.52 9.52
C ARG A 27 -26.35 4.57 8.83
N LYS A 28 -26.95 5.44 8.01
CA LYS A 28 -26.21 6.53 7.36
C LYS A 28 -25.60 7.45 8.41
N SER A 29 -26.39 7.83 9.41
CA SER A 29 -25.92 8.62 10.55
C SER A 29 -24.82 7.89 11.34
N ALA A 30 -24.95 6.58 11.56
CA ALA A 30 -23.91 5.78 12.21
C ALA A 30 -22.62 5.71 11.36
N GLU A 31 -22.72 5.53 10.04
CA GLU A 31 -21.57 5.53 9.12
C GLU A 31 -20.88 6.91 9.09
N GLU A 32 -21.65 8.00 9.09
CA GLU A 32 -21.11 9.38 9.17
C GLU A 32 -20.47 9.68 10.53
N SER A 33 -21.02 9.14 11.64
CA SER A 33 -20.45 9.33 12.97
C SER A 33 -19.08 8.68 13.18
N LEU A 34 -18.69 7.75 12.30
CA LEU A 34 -17.35 7.15 12.30
C LEU A 34 -16.29 8.06 11.68
N LEU A 35 -16.70 9.13 10.99
CA LEU A 35 -15.80 10.10 10.38
C LEU A 35 -15.66 11.31 11.30
N THR A 36 -14.44 11.84 11.38
CA THR A 36 -14.17 13.04 12.19
C THR A 36 -14.50 14.31 11.41
N GLY A 37 -14.60 14.23 10.08
CA GLY A 37 -14.76 15.37 9.19
C GLY A 37 -13.52 16.25 9.10
N LYS A 38 -12.42 15.87 9.77
CA LYS A 38 -11.15 16.57 9.69
C LYS A 38 -10.42 16.13 8.43
N ILE A 39 -9.88 17.09 7.69
CA ILE A 39 -9.12 16.82 6.46
C ILE A 39 -7.74 16.28 6.84
N LEU A 40 -7.30 15.25 6.12
CA LEU A 40 -6.00 14.60 6.20
C LEU A 40 -4.83 15.60 6.27
N LYS A 41 -4.04 15.47 7.35
CA LYS A 41 -2.89 16.34 7.66
C LYS A 41 -1.57 15.61 7.55
N GLU A 42 -0.59 16.37 7.09
CA GLU A 42 0.79 15.94 6.99
C GLU A 42 1.52 16.14 8.32
N LYS A 43 2.26 15.12 8.76
CA LYS A 43 3.15 15.21 9.90
C LYS A 43 4.47 15.91 9.56
N LYS A 44 5.13 16.45 10.59
CA LYS A 44 6.43 17.11 10.46
C LYS A 44 7.49 16.21 9.80
N GLU A 45 7.60 14.97 10.26
CA GLU A 45 8.55 13.96 9.75
C GLU A 45 8.36 13.69 8.24
N VAL A 46 7.11 13.61 7.78
CA VAL A 46 6.79 13.41 6.36
C VAL A 46 7.13 14.63 5.54
N ARG A 47 6.90 15.84 6.08
CA ARG A 47 7.22 17.09 5.39
C ARG A 47 8.72 17.31 5.23
N GLU A 48 9.50 16.88 6.22
CA GLU A 48 10.96 17.00 6.21
C GLU A 48 11.63 16.03 5.24
N ASN A 49 10.99 14.90 4.93
CA ASN A 49 11.48 13.95 3.94
C ASN A 49 10.89 14.25 2.55
N PRO A 50 11.70 14.59 1.52
CA PRO A 50 11.19 15.01 0.21
C PRO A 50 10.42 13.92 -0.54
N VAL A 51 10.86 12.66 -0.40
CA VAL A 51 10.20 11.50 -1.03
C VAL A 51 8.84 11.25 -0.36
N ALA A 52 8.82 11.23 0.97
CA ALA A 52 7.59 11.03 1.74
C ALA A 52 6.59 12.19 1.50
N HIS A 53 7.07 13.43 1.47
CA HIS A 53 6.27 14.63 1.20
C HIS A 53 5.57 14.57 -0.16
N LYS A 54 6.33 14.18 -1.20
CA LYS A 54 5.79 14.01 -2.56
C LYS A 54 4.71 12.94 -2.60
N GLU A 55 4.95 11.81 -1.94
CA GLU A 55 3.98 10.71 -1.87
C GLU A 55 2.72 11.11 -1.09
N PHE A 56 2.87 11.84 0.01
CA PHE A 56 1.73 12.33 0.79
C PHE A 56 0.84 13.26 -0.02
N LYS A 57 1.43 14.21 -0.77
CA LYS A 57 0.69 15.10 -1.67
C LYS A 57 -0.08 14.33 -2.74
N ARG A 58 0.53 13.28 -3.31
CA ARG A 58 -0.13 12.39 -4.28
C ARG A 58 -1.34 11.71 -3.64
N LEU A 59 -1.14 11.02 -2.52
CA LEU A 59 -2.21 10.28 -1.83
C LEU A 59 -3.33 11.18 -1.35
N LYS A 60 -3.01 12.36 -0.79
CA LYS A 60 -4.03 13.33 -0.36
C LYS A 60 -4.95 13.74 -1.51
N THR A 61 -4.39 13.96 -2.70
CA THR A 61 -5.17 14.30 -3.89
C THR A 61 -6.08 13.15 -4.31
N LEU A 62 -5.56 11.93 -4.34
CA LEU A 62 -6.30 10.72 -4.73
C LEU A 62 -7.42 10.38 -3.72
N LEU A 63 -7.12 10.42 -2.42
CA LEU A 63 -8.08 10.13 -1.36
C LEU A 63 -9.20 11.16 -1.30
N LYS A 64 -8.88 12.44 -1.54
CA LYS A 64 -9.88 13.49 -1.64
C LYS A 64 -10.86 13.26 -2.80
N ALA A 65 -10.37 12.76 -3.94
CA ALA A 65 -11.22 12.47 -5.10
C ALA A 65 -12.27 11.37 -4.84
N ILE A 66 -12.05 10.51 -3.85
CA ILE A 66 -12.96 9.42 -3.46
C ILE A 66 -13.64 9.66 -2.10
N GLU A 67 -13.57 10.87 -1.54
CA GLU A 67 -14.15 11.24 -0.23
C GLU A 67 -13.59 10.37 0.93
N LYS A 68 -12.30 10.06 0.90
CA LYS A 68 -11.58 9.24 1.90
C LYS A 68 -10.41 9.96 2.55
N ASP A 69 -10.39 11.29 2.54
CA ASP A 69 -9.35 12.13 3.12
C ASP A 69 -9.63 12.53 4.58
N ASP A 70 -10.25 11.65 5.36
CA ASP A 70 -10.44 11.87 6.81
C ASP A 70 -9.13 11.67 7.57
N ASP A 71 -8.79 12.61 8.44
CA ASP A 71 -7.55 12.63 9.24
C ASP A 71 -7.50 11.49 10.26
N LEU A 72 -8.61 10.80 10.54
CA LEU A 72 -8.62 9.56 11.31
C LEU A 72 -7.67 8.51 10.73
N TYR A 73 -7.54 8.46 9.40
CA TYR A 73 -6.61 7.57 8.71
C TYR A 73 -5.21 8.17 8.55
N GLY A 74 -5.01 9.41 9.01
CA GLY A 74 -3.80 10.19 8.77
C GLY A 74 -2.55 9.55 9.32
N GLU A 75 -2.61 8.91 10.49
CA GLU A 75 -1.47 8.16 11.04
C GLU A 75 -0.95 7.10 10.06
N THR A 76 -1.87 6.30 9.51
CA THR A 76 -1.56 5.21 8.58
C THR A 76 -1.00 5.77 7.28
N ILE A 77 -1.60 6.83 6.74
CA ILE A 77 -1.13 7.46 5.50
C ILE A 77 0.27 8.08 5.68
N ASN A 78 0.51 8.81 6.77
CA ASN A 78 1.83 9.39 7.03
C ASN A 78 2.90 8.29 7.19
N ARG A 79 2.59 7.20 7.91
CA ARG A 79 3.49 6.05 8.03
C ARG A 79 3.77 5.38 6.69
N TYR A 80 2.77 5.27 5.82
CA TYR A 80 2.94 4.74 4.47
C TYR A 80 3.96 5.58 3.69
N CYS A 81 3.81 6.91 3.71
CA CYS A 81 4.72 7.82 3.03
C CYS A 81 6.16 7.71 3.53
N LEU A 82 6.37 7.60 4.84
CA LEU A 82 7.70 7.37 5.41
C LEU A 82 8.28 6.02 4.96
N LEU A 83 7.46 4.97 4.96
CA LEU A 83 7.89 3.63 4.55
C LEU A 83 8.25 3.56 3.05
N VAL A 84 7.57 4.34 2.20
CA VAL A 84 7.93 4.52 0.79
C VAL A 84 9.32 5.16 0.67
N ALA A 85 9.58 6.24 1.42
CA ALA A 85 10.88 6.89 1.43
C ALA A 85 11.99 5.97 1.92
N GLU A 86 11.77 5.24 3.02
CA GLU A 86 12.72 4.23 3.50
C GLU A 86 12.98 3.16 2.46
N CYS A 87 11.94 2.67 1.77
CA CYS A 87 12.10 1.66 0.72
C CYS A 87 12.98 2.17 -0.43
N GLU A 88 12.84 3.45 -0.81
CA GLU A 88 13.68 4.10 -1.81
C GLU A 88 15.13 4.23 -1.32
N ASP A 89 15.35 4.67 -0.08
CA ASP A 89 16.69 4.79 0.51
C ASP A 89 17.44 3.44 0.52
N PHE A 90 16.76 2.36 0.88
CA PHE A 90 17.35 1.02 0.87
C PHE A 90 17.67 0.54 -0.55
N GLN A 91 16.83 0.88 -1.55
CA GLN A 91 17.12 0.56 -2.95
C GLN A 91 18.34 1.33 -3.46
N GLN A 92 18.45 2.63 -3.15
CA GLN A 92 19.62 3.43 -3.50
C GLN A 92 20.90 2.91 -2.83
N LYS A 93 20.84 2.49 -1.56
CA LYS A 93 21.98 1.87 -0.86
C LYS A 93 22.41 0.56 -1.53
N ARG A 94 21.45 -0.29 -1.90
CA ARG A 94 21.71 -1.54 -2.63
C ARG A 94 22.43 -1.26 -3.95
N GLU A 95 21.95 -0.28 -4.69
CA GLU A 95 22.52 0.12 -5.99
C GLU A 95 23.95 0.62 -5.85
N ARG A 96 24.24 1.45 -4.84
CA ARG A 96 25.60 1.92 -4.56
C ARG A 96 26.56 0.77 -4.27
N ILE A 97 26.15 -0.19 -3.44
CA ILE A 97 26.99 -1.34 -3.10
C ILE A 97 27.18 -2.25 -4.33
N TYR A 98 26.15 -2.40 -5.16
CA TYR A 98 26.27 -3.13 -6.43
C TYR A 98 27.27 -2.48 -7.38
N GLN A 99 27.23 -1.16 -7.54
CA GLN A 99 28.21 -0.42 -8.34
C GLN A 99 29.63 -0.58 -7.79
N GLN A 100 29.80 -0.48 -6.47
CA GLN A 100 31.09 -0.72 -5.82
C GLN A 100 31.59 -2.15 -6.05
N LEU A 101 30.71 -3.15 -6.04
CA LEU A 101 31.06 -4.54 -6.33
C LEU A 101 31.56 -4.71 -7.77
N CYS A 102 30.87 -4.09 -8.74
CA CYS A 102 31.29 -4.13 -10.14
C CYS A 102 32.67 -3.48 -10.33
N SER A 103 32.87 -2.26 -9.80
CA SER A 103 34.18 -1.58 -9.87
C SER A 103 35.28 -2.41 -9.21
N PHE A 104 34.99 -3.00 -8.04
CA PHE A 104 35.93 -3.89 -7.37
C PHE A 104 36.29 -5.12 -8.22
N GLN A 105 35.30 -5.76 -8.86
CA GLN A 105 35.53 -6.93 -9.72
C GLN A 105 36.39 -6.59 -10.95
N GLU A 106 36.24 -5.40 -11.53
CA GLU A 106 37.06 -4.92 -12.65
C GLU A 106 38.51 -4.69 -12.23
N GLU A 107 38.72 -4.07 -11.07
CA GLU A 107 40.06 -3.76 -10.53
C GLU A 107 40.72 -4.95 -9.84
N MET A 108 39.96 -5.99 -9.49
CA MET A 108 40.40 -7.11 -8.66
C MET A 108 41.71 -7.74 -9.14
N SER A 109 41.81 -8.03 -10.44
CA SER A 109 43.02 -8.65 -11.01
C SER A 109 44.25 -7.74 -10.93
N THR A 110 44.06 -6.42 -11.07
CA THR A 110 45.14 -5.43 -10.98
C THR A 110 45.62 -5.23 -9.55
N LEU A 111 44.71 -5.20 -8.57
CA LEU A 111 45.04 -5.12 -7.15
C LEU A 111 45.87 -6.33 -6.70
N VAL A 112 45.53 -7.52 -7.20
CA VAL A 112 46.30 -8.74 -6.91
C VAL A 112 47.65 -8.76 -7.62
N ALA A 113 47.72 -8.30 -8.87
CA ALA A 113 48.98 -8.20 -9.61
C ALA A 113 49.96 -7.19 -8.98
N ASN A 114 49.43 -6.12 -8.38
CA ASN A 114 50.22 -5.09 -7.69
C ASN A 114 50.61 -5.49 -6.25
N GLU A 115 50.28 -6.71 -5.80
CA GLU A 115 50.51 -7.17 -4.42
C GLU A 115 49.80 -6.33 -3.34
N GLU A 116 48.80 -5.52 -3.72
CA GLU A 116 48.00 -4.73 -2.78
C GLU A 116 47.00 -5.60 -2.01
N MET A 117 46.64 -6.77 -2.56
CA MET A 117 45.70 -7.71 -1.98
C MET A 117 45.97 -9.15 -2.49
N THR A 118 45.69 -10.16 -1.68
CA THR A 118 45.74 -11.56 -2.12
C THR A 118 44.42 -12.00 -2.77
N TRP A 119 44.46 -13.02 -3.64
CA TRP A 119 43.24 -13.65 -4.19
C TRP A 119 42.25 -14.08 -3.10
N LYS A 120 42.76 -14.56 -1.96
CA LYS A 120 41.92 -14.99 -0.84
C LYS A 120 41.16 -13.82 -0.22
N GLU A 121 41.83 -12.69 0.01
CA GLU A 121 41.20 -11.47 0.52
C GLU A 121 40.21 -10.90 -0.48
N ALA A 122 40.55 -10.96 -1.78
CA ALA A 122 39.70 -10.48 -2.85
C ALA A 122 38.34 -11.18 -2.87
N TYR A 123 38.35 -12.52 -2.92
CA TYR A 123 37.13 -13.32 -2.90
C TYR A 123 36.36 -13.20 -1.59
N TYR A 124 37.06 -13.01 -0.46
CA TYR A 124 36.40 -12.79 0.83
C TYR A 124 35.65 -11.45 0.86
N LEU A 125 36.26 -10.38 0.35
CA LEU A 125 35.63 -9.07 0.22
C LEU A 125 34.44 -9.14 -0.73
N GLU A 126 34.59 -9.82 -1.87
CA GLU A 126 33.51 -10.05 -2.83
C GLU A 126 32.31 -10.76 -2.18
N ASP A 127 32.53 -11.89 -1.51
CA ASP A 127 31.49 -12.63 -0.78
C ASP A 127 30.80 -11.76 0.28
N SER A 128 31.57 -10.96 1.03
CA SER A 128 31.04 -10.03 2.02
C SER A 128 30.11 -8.98 1.40
N MET A 129 30.54 -8.35 0.29
CA MET A 129 29.72 -7.38 -0.44
C MET A 129 28.44 -7.99 -1.00
N GLN A 130 28.54 -9.19 -1.60
CA GLN A 130 27.37 -9.92 -2.09
C GLN A 130 26.38 -10.25 -0.98
N ARG A 131 26.86 -10.70 0.20
CA ARG A 131 26.01 -10.93 1.38
C ARG A 131 25.33 -9.66 1.86
N ASN A 132 26.01 -8.52 1.84
CA ASN A 132 25.43 -7.22 2.22
C ASN A 132 24.31 -6.80 1.25
N ILE A 133 24.49 -7.00 -0.06
CA ILE A 133 23.45 -6.76 -1.06
C ILE A 133 22.22 -7.63 -0.76
N LEU A 134 22.41 -8.94 -0.52
CA LEU A 134 21.31 -9.85 -0.19
C LEU A 134 20.60 -9.47 1.12
N ALA A 135 21.34 -9.00 2.13
CA ALA A 135 20.76 -8.55 3.39
C ALA A 135 19.88 -7.31 3.21
N ILE A 136 20.34 -6.33 2.41
CA ILE A 136 19.55 -5.15 2.06
C ILE A 136 18.31 -5.52 1.26
N ASP A 137 18.44 -6.41 0.28
CA ASP A 137 17.31 -6.83 -0.54
C ASP A 137 16.20 -7.48 0.30
N ARG A 138 16.56 -8.31 1.28
CA ARG A 138 15.60 -8.87 2.26
C ARG A 138 14.86 -7.77 3.03
N GLN A 139 15.55 -6.72 3.45
CA GLN A 139 14.89 -5.60 4.13
C GLN A 139 13.93 -4.84 3.20
N VAL A 140 14.32 -4.64 1.94
CA VAL A 140 13.43 -4.04 0.93
C VAL A 140 12.17 -4.89 0.73
N GLN A 141 12.30 -6.22 0.64
CA GLN A 141 11.15 -7.11 0.50
C GLN A 141 10.19 -7.03 1.71
N THR A 142 10.73 -6.99 2.93
CA THR A 142 9.90 -6.81 4.13
C THR A 142 9.14 -5.49 4.09
N LYS A 143 9.80 -4.38 3.71
CA LYS A 143 9.13 -3.07 3.59
C LYS A 143 8.06 -3.06 2.50
N ARG A 144 8.32 -3.67 1.34
CA ARG A 144 7.33 -3.83 0.26
C ARG A 144 6.11 -4.64 0.69
N LYS A 145 6.31 -5.69 1.48
CA LYS A 145 5.21 -6.46 2.05
C LYS A 145 4.37 -5.62 3.01
N MET A 146 5.02 -4.86 3.89
CA MET A 146 4.34 -3.94 4.80
C MET A 146 3.53 -2.87 4.02
N LEU A 147 4.10 -2.29 2.96
CA LEU A 147 3.39 -1.35 2.08
C LEU A 147 2.15 -2.00 1.45
N LEU A 148 2.29 -3.19 0.88
CA LEU A 148 1.18 -3.92 0.26
C LEU A 148 0.06 -4.23 1.27
N ASP A 149 0.41 -4.58 2.50
CA ASP A 149 -0.58 -4.86 3.55
C ASP A 149 -1.33 -3.57 3.96
N MET A 150 -0.66 -2.43 4.01
CA MET A 150 -1.32 -1.13 4.19
C MET A 150 -2.23 -0.78 3.00
N GLU A 151 -1.78 -1.04 1.77
CA GLU A 151 -2.53 -0.73 0.55
C GLU A 151 -3.84 -1.54 0.45
N LYS A 152 -3.81 -2.80 0.87
CA LYS A 152 -4.99 -3.68 0.92
C LYS A 152 -6.07 -3.14 1.86
N GLU A 153 -5.67 -2.56 3.00
CA GLU A 153 -6.60 -2.05 4.00
C GLU A 153 -7.10 -0.63 3.70
N ASN A 154 -6.32 0.19 2.99
CA ASN A 154 -6.64 1.60 2.74
C ASN A 154 -7.20 1.90 1.33
N ILE A 155 -7.80 0.91 0.67
CA ILE A 155 -8.47 1.09 -0.64
C ILE A 155 -7.49 1.50 -1.77
N MET A 156 -6.21 1.20 -1.63
CA MET A 156 -5.18 1.58 -2.61
C MET A 156 -4.96 0.50 -3.68
N THR A 157 -5.47 -0.72 -3.47
CA THR A 157 -5.45 -1.79 -4.48
C THR A 157 -6.80 -1.94 -5.18
N ILE A 158 -6.79 -2.40 -6.44
CA ILE A 158 -8.01 -2.73 -7.19
C ILE A 158 -8.88 -3.73 -6.41
N ALA A 159 -8.27 -4.76 -5.81
CA ALA A 159 -9.01 -5.72 -5.00
C ALA A 159 -9.70 -5.05 -3.80
N SER A 160 -9.00 -4.17 -3.08
CA SER A 160 -9.56 -3.45 -1.93
C SER A 160 -10.69 -2.50 -2.31
N SER A 161 -10.62 -1.86 -3.49
CA SER A 161 -11.71 -1.01 -3.98
C SER A 161 -12.92 -1.83 -4.43
N LEU A 162 -12.71 -2.95 -5.14
CA LEU A 162 -13.78 -3.85 -5.57
C LEU A 162 -14.54 -4.48 -4.40
N ARG A 163 -13.89 -4.72 -3.25
CA ARG A 163 -14.59 -5.16 -2.01
C ARG A 163 -15.67 -4.18 -1.55
N SER A 164 -15.56 -2.90 -1.93
CA SER A 164 -16.53 -1.86 -1.61
C SER A 164 -17.67 -1.75 -2.63
N ILE A 165 -17.58 -2.44 -3.77
CA ILE A 165 -18.58 -2.42 -4.85
C ILE A 165 -19.45 -3.68 -4.77
N PRO A 166 -20.78 -3.56 -4.84
CA PRO A 166 -21.67 -4.72 -4.84
C PRO A 166 -21.43 -5.62 -6.07
N LYS A 167 -21.46 -6.94 -5.84
CA LYS A 167 -21.50 -7.93 -6.94
C LYS A 167 -22.81 -7.76 -7.72
N LYS A 168 -22.77 -7.93 -9.05
CA LYS A 168 -23.92 -7.75 -9.95
C LYS A 168 -25.19 -8.36 -9.36
N VAL A 169 -26.28 -7.60 -9.46
CA VAL A 169 -27.62 -8.01 -9.02
C VAL A 169 -28.03 -9.26 -9.82
N GLU A 170 -28.13 -10.42 -9.18
CA GLU A 170 -28.81 -11.57 -9.78
C GLU A 170 -30.22 -11.13 -10.18
N LYS A 171 -30.57 -11.20 -11.47
CA LYS A 171 -31.94 -10.95 -11.93
C LYS A 171 -32.83 -11.90 -11.13
N LYS A 172 -33.74 -11.35 -10.32
CA LYS A 172 -34.79 -12.16 -9.69
C LYS A 172 -35.64 -12.65 -10.85
N SER A 173 -35.47 -13.90 -11.25
CA SER A 173 -36.58 -14.62 -11.84
C SER A 173 -37.68 -14.61 -10.78
N ASN A 174 -38.84 -14.06 -11.13
CA ASN A 174 -39.98 -14.10 -10.23
C ASN A 174 -40.49 -15.55 -10.30
N PRO A 175 -40.45 -16.33 -9.20
CA PRO A 175 -40.90 -17.73 -9.24
C PRO A 175 -42.34 -17.85 -9.74
N LEU A 176 -43.16 -16.82 -9.51
CA LEU A 176 -44.52 -16.73 -10.05
C LEU A 176 -44.55 -16.43 -11.55
N ARG A 177 -43.57 -15.71 -12.13
CA ARG A 177 -43.48 -15.54 -13.60
C ARG A 177 -42.96 -16.80 -14.29
N GLU A 178 -42.04 -17.53 -13.66
CA GLU A 178 -41.61 -18.86 -14.15
C GLU A 178 -42.73 -19.90 -14.05
N ALA A 179 -43.59 -19.80 -13.02
CA ALA A 179 -44.74 -20.69 -12.85
C ALA A 179 -45.98 -20.28 -13.68
N LEU A 180 -46.10 -19.02 -14.11
CA LEU A 180 -47.28 -18.48 -14.81
C LEU A 180 -47.03 -18.09 -16.27
N GLY A 181 -45.87 -18.40 -16.87
CA GLY A 181 -45.70 -18.25 -18.32
C GLY A 181 -44.38 -18.81 -18.87
N GLY A 182 -44.35 -19.59 -19.95
CA GLY A 182 -45.41 -19.78 -20.95
C GLY A 182 -45.82 -18.47 -21.59
#